data_AF-A0A1I2GXC1-F1
#
_entry.id   AF-A0A1I2GXC1-F1
#
_cell.length_a   1.000
_cell.length_b   1.000
_cell.length_c   1.000
_cell.angle_alpha   90.00
_cell.angle_beta   90.00
_cell.angle_gamma   90.00
#
_symmetry.space_group_name_H-M   'P 1'
#
loop_
_entity.id
_entity.type
_entity.pdbx_description
1 polymer ?
#
loop_
_entity_poly.entity_id
_entity_poly.type
_entity_poly.pdbx_seq_one_letter_code
_entity_poly.pdbx_strand_id
1 'polypeptide(L)'
;MTSAITMSIGGVSYVALNPAQYKSRAQTVADQATCRTVDTAIMGYLMNTGTTPTSVRQLKDYVRGDISKYRIVNGMAAGPGCPQT
;
A
#
# COMPACT_ATOMS: atom_id res chain seq x y z
N MET A 1 -4.97 39.53 5.53
CA MET A 1 -3.49 39.53 5.42
C MET A 1 -3.08 38.17 4.90
N THR A 2 -2.58 38.10 3.67
CA THR A 2 -2.22 36.85 2.99
C THR A 2 -0.72 36.92 2.68
N SER A 3 0.07 36.05 3.30
CA SER A 3 1.51 36.01 3.10
C SER A 3 1.84 35.04 1.97
N ALA A 4 2.39 35.56 0.86
CA ALA A 4 2.96 34.75 -0.21
C ALA A 4 4.43 34.46 0.12
N ILE A 5 4.77 33.17 0.27
CA ILE A 5 6.16 32.74 0.42
C ILE A 5 6.67 32.38 -0.98
N THR A 6 7.43 33.27 -1.59
CA THR A 6 8.12 33.02 -2.86
C THR A 6 9.43 32.31 -2.56
N MET A 7 9.46 30.99 -2.72
CA MET A 7 10.71 30.23 -2.73
C MET A 7 11.25 30.17 -4.15
N SER A 8 12.33 30.90 -4.40
CA SER A 8 13.07 30.90 -5.66
C SER A 8 14.29 30.00 -5.53
N ILE A 9 14.20 28.72 -5.88
CA ILE A 9 15.35 27.91 -6.32
C ILE A 9 14.84 26.92 -7.39
N GLY A 10 15.53 26.86 -8.53
CA GLY A 10 15.11 26.18 -9.75
C GLY A 10 14.68 24.72 -9.58
N GLY A 11 13.61 24.37 -10.30
CA GLY A 11 13.01 23.05 -10.27
C GLY A 11 11.50 23.22 -10.14
N VAL A 12 10.82 23.07 -11.27
CA VAL A 12 9.36 23.04 -11.48
C VAL A 12 8.59 22.72 -10.19
N SER A 13 8.35 23.73 -9.37
CA SER A 13 7.55 23.60 -8.17
C SER A 13 6.12 23.68 -8.64
N TYR A 14 5.59 22.52 -9.06
CA TYR A 14 4.17 22.35 -9.30
C TYR A 14 3.50 22.64 -7.95
N VAL A 15 3.09 23.90 -7.75
CA VAL A 15 2.29 24.31 -6.61
C VAL A 15 1.00 23.49 -6.72
N ALA A 16 0.96 22.41 -5.97
CA ALA A 16 -0.14 21.47 -5.91
C ALA A 16 -1.38 22.21 -5.38
N LEU A 17 -2.12 22.84 -6.28
CA LEU A 17 -3.37 23.55 -6.03
C LEU A 17 -4.50 22.65 -5.50
N ASN A 18 -4.22 21.38 -5.20
CA ASN A 18 -5.19 20.44 -4.66
C ASN A 18 -4.52 19.34 -3.80
N PRO A 19 -4.13 19.64 -2.54
CA PRO A 19 -3.52 18.66 -1.64
C PRO A 19 -4.41 17.42 -1.39
N ALA A 20 -5.73 17.55 -1.57
CA ALA A 20 -6.65 16.42 -1.47
C ALA A 20 -6.44 15.39 -2.60
N GLN A 21 -6.16 15.84 -3.83
CA GLN A 21 -5.88 14.95 -4.97
C GLN A 21 -4.59 14.14 -4.78
N TYR A 22 -3.55 14.75 -4.21
CA TYR A 22 -2.29 14.06 -3.91
C TYR A 22 -2.43 13.06 -2.77
N LYS A 23 -3.21 13.39 -1.73
CA LYS A 23 -3.51 12.47 -0.64
C LYS A 23 -4.23 11.22 -1.15
N SER A 24 -5.22 11.39 -2.03
CA SER A 24 -5.94 10.26 -2.63
C SER A 24 -5.03 9.41 -3.51
N ARG A 25 -4.20 10.00 -4.37
CA ARG A 25 -3.23 9.26 -5.19
C ARG A 25 -2.18 8.52 -4.35
N ALA A 26 -1.66 9.18 -3.32
CA ALA A 26 -0.69 8.57 -2.40
C ALA A 26 -1.31 7.39 -1.64
N GLN A 27 -2.58 7.50 -1.23
CA GLN A 27 -3.32 6.38 -0.63
C GLN A 27 -3.48 5.23 -1.62
N THR A 28 -3.89 5.48 -2.87
CA THR A 28 -4.00 4.41 -3.88
C THR A 28 -2.68 3.68 -4.13
N VAL A 29 -1.57 4.43 -4.22
CA VAL A 29 -0.24 3.83 -4.41
C VAL A 29 0.19 3.05 -3.17
N ALA A 30 -0.07 3.58 -1.97
CA ALA A 30 0.22 2.89 -0.72
C ALA A 30 -0.59 1.59 -0.59
N ASP A 31 -1.87 1.61 -0.97
CA ASP A 31 -2.75 0.44 -0.96
C ASP A 31 -2.25 -0.63 -1.95
N GLN A 32 -1.87 -0.23 -3.17
CA GLN A 32 -1.25 -1.15 -4.15
C GLN A 32 0.08 -1.74 -3.65
N ALA A 33 0.95 -0.93 -3.05
CA ALA A 33 2.21 -1.40 -2.48
C ALA A 33 2.00 -2.38 -1.31
N THR A 34 0.99 -2.10 -0.47
CA THR A 34 0.62 -2.98 0.63
C THR A 34 0.09 -4.31 0.11
N CYS A 35 -0.74 -4.30 -0.94
CA CYS A 35 -1.21 -5.54 -1.56
C CYS A 35 -0.06 -6.42 -2.08
N ARG A 36 0.92 -5.84 -2.79
CA ARG A 36 2.10 -6.57 -3.24
C ARG A 36 2.94 -7.12 -2.09
N THR A 37 3.02 -6.38 -0.98
CA THR A 37 3.71 -6.83 0.23
C THR A 37 3.03 -8.05 0.84
N VAL A 38 1.69 -8.03 0.93
CA VAL A 38 0.91 -9.18 1.42
C VAL A 38 1.09 -10.39 0.50
N ASP A 39 1.05 -10.20 -0.82
CA ASP A 39 1.26 -11.27 -1.80
C ASP A 39 2.66 -11.90 -1.68
N THR A 40 3.69 -11.05 -1.54
CA THR A 40 5.07 -11.52 -1.29
C THR A 40 5.17 -12.29 0.02
N ALA A 41 4.45 -11.87 1.05
CA ALA A 41 4.40 -12.58 2.33
C ALA A 41 3.65 -13.91 2.22
N ILE A 42 2.58 -14.00 1.42
CA ILE A 42 1.89 -15.26 1.11
C ILE A 42 2.87 -16.25 0.49
N MET A 43 3.63 -15.79 -0.52
CA MET A 43 4.63 -16.62 -1.18
C MET A 43 5.75 -17.01 -0.21
N GLY A 44 6.22 -16.09 0.63
CA GLY A 44 7.22 -16.38 1.68
C GLY A 44 6.74 -17.43 2.69
N TYR A 45 5.48 -17.32 3.14
CA TYR A 45 4.86 -18.30 4.02
C TYR A 45 4.72 -19.66 3.35
N LEU A 46 4.31 -19.69 2.08
CA LEU A 46 4.16 -20.92 1.29
C LEU A 46 5.52 -21.60 1.08
N MET A 47 6.58 -20.84 0.82
CA MET A 47 7.94 -21.37 0.70
C MET A 47 8.45 -21.95 2.02
N ASN A 48 8.12 -21.32 3.16
CA ASN A 48 8.60 -21.78 4.47
C ASN A 48 7.79 -22.95 5.05
N THR A 49 6.48 -22.98 4.80
CA THR A 49 5.54 -23.89 5.47
C THR A 49 4.93 -24.93 4.52
N GLY A 50 5.14 -24.79 3.20
CA GLY A 50 4.56 -25.66 2.17
C GLY A 50 3.05 -25.56 2.02
N THR A 51 2.39 -24.62 2.72
CA THR A 51 0.93 -24.49 2.77
C THR A 51 0.51 -23.04 2.52
N THR A 52 -0.60 -22.86 1.81
CA THR A 52 -1.13 -21.53 1.53
C THR A 52 -1.80 -20.96 2.78
N PRO A 53 -1.43 -19.75 3.23
CA PRO A 53 -2.08 -19.11 4.37
C PRO A 53 -3.55 -18.82 4.05
N THR A 54 -4.43 -19.06 5.02
CA THR A 54 -5.88 -18.82 4.89
C THR A 54 -6.30 -17.51 5.56
N SER A 55 -5.41 -16.90 6.34
CA SER A 55 -5.67 -15.63 7.01
C SER A 55 -4.44 -14.73 7.07
N VAL A 56 -4.66 -13.42 7.01
CA VAL A 56 -3.59 -12.41 7.16
C VAL A 56 -2.92 -12.43 8.53
N ARG A 57 -3.56 -13.03 9.55
CA ARG A 57 -2.93 -13.21 10.88
C ARG A 57 -1.71 -14.14 10.83
N GLN A 58 -1.71 -15.12 9.93
CA GLN A 58 -0.56 -16.02 9.73
C GLN A 58 0.62 -15.31 9.07
N LEU A 59 0.38 -14.18 8.40
CA LEU A 59 1.38 -13.37 7.75
C LEU A 59 1.95 -12.26 8.65
N LYS A 60 1.50 -12.17 9.90
CA LYS A 60 1.87 -11.07 10.81
C LYS A 60 3.38 -10.97 11.05
N ASP A 61 4.08 -12.11 11.07
CA ASP A 61 5.53 -12.14 11.24
C ASP A 61 6.30 -11.88 9.93
N TYR A 62 5.62 -11.98 8.78
CA TYR A 62 6.20 -11.78 7.45
C TYR A 62 5.94 -10.37 6.90
N VAL A 63 5.00 -9.62 7.46
CA VAL A 63 4.65 -8.27 7.03
C VAL A 63 4.93 -7.26 8.13
N ARG A 64 5.76 -6.26 7.82
CA ARG A 64 5.95 -5.09 8.68
C ARG A 64 4.89 -4.05 8.37
N GLY A 65 3.74 -4.13 9.04
CA GLY A 65 2.66 -3.16 8.92
C GLY A 65 1.29 -3.69 9.37
N ASP A 66 0.31 -2.78 9.48
CA ASP A 66 -1.07 -3.19 9.72
C ASP A 66 -1.73 -3.59 8.40
N ILE A 67 -1.97 -4.89 8.25
CA ILE A 67 -2.65 -5.49 7.11
C ILE A 67 -4.06 -5.98 7.45
N SER A 68 -4.63 -5.53 8.56
CA SER A 68 -5.95 -5.97 9.04
C SER A 68 -7.08 -5.63 8.05
N LYS A 69 -6.85 -4.67 7.15
CA LYS A 69 -7.76 -4.30 6.05
C LYS A 69 -7.72 -5.25 4.86
N TYR A 70 -6.72 -6.13 4.80
CA TYR A 70 -6.52 -7.08 3.73
C TYR A 70 -6.99 -8.47 4.18
N ARG A 71 -7.38 -9.29 3.21
CA ARG A 71 -7.82 -10.68 3.40
C ARG A 71 -7.13 -11.56 2.37
N ILE A 72 -7.09 -12.86 2.64
CA ILE A 72 -6.57 -13.85 1.69
C ILE A 72 -7.78 -14.55 1.08
N VAL A 73 -7.89 -14.55 -0.24
CA VAL A 73 -8.97 -15.23 -0.98
C VAL A 73 -8.31 -16.11 -2.03
N ASN A 74 -8.61 -17.41 -2.01
CA ASN A 74 -8.02 -18.39 -2.94
C ASN A 74 -6.47 -18.38 -2.98
N GLY A 75 -5.83 -18.04 -1.86
CA GLY A 75 -4.37 -17.94 -1.79
C GLY A 75 -3.77 -16.66 -2.37
N MET A 76 -4.59 -15.65 -2.68
CA MET A 76 -4.15 -14.34 -3.15
C MET A 76 -4.55 -13.24 -2.18
N ALA A 77 -3.77 -12.16 -2.17
CA ALA A 77 -4.11 -10.96 -1.41
C ALA A 77 -5.34 -10.27 -2.03
N ALA A 78 -6.36 -10.02 -1.22
CA ALA A 78 -7.55 -9.26 -1.58
C ALA A 78 -7.77 -8.10 -0.61
N GLY A 79 -8.07 -6.92 -1.13
CA GLY A 79 -8.17 -5.69 -0.34
C GLY A 79 -8.01 -4.43 -1.18
N PRO A 80 -7.87 -3.26 -0.53
CA PRO A 80 -7.64 -1.99 -1.21
C PRO A 80 -6.41 -2.07 -2.12
N GLY A 81 -6.50 -1.65 -3.38
CA GLY A 81 -5.36 -1.66 -4.30
C GLY A 81 -4.92 -3.05 -4.81
N CYS A 82 -5.57 -4.15 -4.38
CA CYS A 82 -5.33 -5.46 -4.97
C CYS A 82 -6.04 -5.61 -6.33
N PRO A 83 -5.46 -6.36 -7.28
CA PRO A 83 -6.17 -6.71 -8.52
C PRO A 83 -7.46 -7.46 -8.15
N GLN A 84 -8.59 -6.99 -8.67
CA GLN A 84 -9.86 -7.69 -8.48
C GLN A 84 -9.90 -8.88 -9.45
N THR A 85 -9.46 -10.03 -8.98
CA THR A 85 -9.67 -11.33 -9.63
C THR A 85 -11.00 -11.93 -9.19
#